data_AF-A0A6I3C975-F1
#
_entry.id   AF-A0A6I3C975-F1
#
_cell.length_a   1.000
_cell.length_b   1.000
_cell.length_c   1.000
_cell.angle_alpha   90.00
_cell.angle_beta   90.00
_cell.angle_gamma   90.00
#
_symmetry.space_group_name_H-M   'P 1'
#
loop_
_entity.id
_entity.type
_entity.pdbx_description
1 polymer ?
#
loop_
_entity_poly.entity_id
_entity_poly.type
_entity_poly.pdbx_seq_one_letter_code
_entity_poly.pdbx_strand_id
1 'polypeptide(L)'
;MSLPRHPLVLAVRPVAEALGATVLPVSQREPSDIPLMWEGVVVAVVRPAPLHGALDRLIESVEREFGSPLAELGREDKQRAI
;
A
#
# COMPACT_ATOMS: atom_id res chain seq x y z
N MET A 1 -13.13 -3.15 -16.56
CA MET A 1 -14.18 -2.21 -16.09
C MET A 1 -13.53 -1.07 -15.33
N SER A 2 -14.00 0.17 -15.52
CA SER A 2 -13.41 1.40 -14.95
C SER A 2 -13.94 1.70 -13.55
N LEU A 3 -13.13 2.39 -12.73
CA LEU A 3 -13.60 3.01 -11.48
C LEU A 3 -14.69 4.06 -11.79
N PRO A 4 -15.76 4.13 -10.97
CA PRO A 4 -16.78 5.16 -11.13
C PRO A 4 -16.25 6.54 -10.71
N ARG A 5 -16.67 7.59 -11.43
CA ARG A 5 -16.43 9.00 -11.04
C ARG A 5 -17.39 9.42 -9.94
N HIS A 6 -17.26 8.80 -8.77
CA HIS A 6 -18.11 9.04 -7.61
C HIS A 6 -17.42 10.00 -6.61
N PRO A 7 -18.12 10.97 -5.98
CA PRO A 7 -17.50 11.93 -5.05
C PRO A 7 -16.66 11.28 -3.95
N LEU A 8 -17.19 10.23 -3.30
CA LEU A 8 -16.46 9.46 -2.28
C LEU A 8 -15.16 8.84 -2.83
N VAL A 9 -15.21 8.28 -4.05
CA VAL A 9 -14.05 7.64 -4.69
C VAL A 9 -12.96 8.68 -4.97
N LEU A 10 -13.36 9.84 -5.51
CA LEU A 10 -12.42 10.94 -5.80
C LEU A 10 -11.79 11.50 -4.52
N ALA A 11 -12.56 11.61 -3.43
CA ALA A 11 -12.09 12.12 -2.14
C ALA A 11 -11.13 11.14 -1.43
N VAL A 12 -11.44 9.85 -1.45
CA VAL A 12 -10.66 8.83 -0.71
C VAL A 12 -9.41 8.39 -1.46
N ARG A 13 -9.46 8.36 -2.80
CA ARG A 13 -8.36 7.87 -3.64
C ARG A 13 -6.98 8.44 -3.30
N PRO A 14 -6.76 9.77 -3.18
CA PRO A 14 -5.43 10.30 -2.89
C PRO A 14 -4.89 9.83 -1.52
N VAL A 15 -5.76 9.70 -0.52
CA VAL A 15 -5.37 9.21 0.82
C VAL A 15 -5.02 7.71 0.76
N ALA A 16 -5.85 6.92 0.09
CA ALA A 16 -5.60 5.50 -0.09
C ALA A 16 -4.27 5.25 -0.82
N GLU A 17 -4.02 5.97 -1.92
CA GLU A 17 -2.77 5.88 -2.68
C GLU A 17 -1.55 6.30 -1.85
N ALA A 18 -1.66 7.34 -1.02
CA ALA A 18 -0.60 7.77 -0.11
C ALA A 18 -0.24 6.70 0.95
N LEU A 19 -1.21 5.85 1.33
CA LEU A 19 -1.02 4.73 2.25
C LEU A 19 -0.65 3.43 1.54
N GLY A 20 -0.36 3.48 0.23
CA GLY A 20 -0.02 2.31 -0.59
C GLY A 20 -1.20 1.39 -0.91
N ALA A 21 -2.42 1.80 -0.56
CA ALA A 21 -3.65 1.08 -0.90
C ALA A 21 -4.12 1.44 -2.32
N THR A 22 -4.94 0.58 -2.92
CA THR A 22 -5.52 0.79 -4.24
C THR A 22 -7.03 0.85 -4.15
N VAL A 23 -7.67 1.82 -4.82
CA VAL A 23 -9.13 1.85 -4.97
C VAL A 23 -9.50 1.09 -6.23
N LEU A 24 -10.46 0.17 -6.14
CA LEU A 24 -10.88 -0.72 -7.23
C LEU A 24 -12.41 -0.64 -7.45
N PRO A 25 -12.91 -0.92 -8.67
CA PRO A 25 -14.34 -1.03 -8.90
C PRO A 25 -14.91 -2.25 -8.15
N VAL A 26 -16.19 -2.19 -7.78
CA VAL A 26 -16.88 -3.27 -7.04
C VAL A 26 -16.78 -4.63 -7.74
N SER A 27 -16.69 -4.64 -9.08
CA SER A 27 -16.52 -5.85 -9.88
C SER A 27 -15.21 -6.61 -9.61
N GLN A 28 -14.23 -5.99 -8.97
CA GLN A 28 -12.92 -6.58 -8.64
C GLN A 28 -12.78 -6.89 -7.13
N ARG A 29 -13.88 -6.80 -6.37
CA ARG A 29 -13.87 -7.01 -4.93
C ARG A 29 -13.39 -8.41 -4.55
N GLU A 30 -12.47 -8.44 -3.60
CA GLU A 30 -12.04 -9.63 -2.86
C GLU A 30 -12.51 -9.56 -1.39
N PRO A 31 -12.51 -10.69 -0.66
CA PRO A 31 -12.97 -10.73 0.73
C PRO A 31 -12.18 -9.81 1.69
N SER A 32 -10.92 -9.54 1.39
CA SER A 32 -10.03 -8.68 2.19
C SER A 32 -10.18 -7.18 1.90
N ASP A 33 -10.95 -6.81 0.88
CA ASP A 33 -11.11 -5.41 0.50
C ASP A 33 -12.09 -4.68 1.43
N ILE A 34 -11.78 -3.42 1.71
CA ILE A 34 -12.60 -2.53 2.54
C ILE A 34 -13.64 -1.83 1.64
N PRO A 35 -14.96 -2.01 1.87
CA PRO A 35 -15.98 -1.42 1.01
C PRO A 35 -16.10 0.10 1.23
N LEU A 36 -16.17 0.86 0.13
CA LEU A 36 -16.57 2.27 0.15
C LEU A 36 -18.09 2.37 0.02
N MET A 37 -18.75 2.70 1.12
CA MET A 37 -20.21 2.81 1.23
C MET A 37 -20.66 4.25 1.00
N TRP A 38 -21.68 4.44 0.16
CA TRP A 38 -22.40 5.70 0.00
C TRP A 38 -23.89 5.43 -0.06
N GLU A 39 -24.68 6.07 0.80
CA GLU A 39 -26.15 5.91 0.84
C GLU A 39 -26.60 4.44 0.85
N GLY A 40 -25.89 3.59 1.60
CA GLY A 40 -26.19 2.15 1.70
C GLY A 40 -25.74 1.29 0.51
N VAL A 41 -25.10 1.88 -0.50
CA VAL A 41 -24.58 1.19 -1.69
C VAL A 41 -23.06 1.15 -1.66
N VAL A 42 -22.47 0.00 -1.99
CA VAL A 42 -21.02 -0.11 -2.21
C VAL A 42 -20.71 0.49 -3.58
N VAL A 43 -19.94 1.59 -3.60
CA VAL A 43 -19.59 2.30 -4.85
C VAL A 43 -18.22 1.92 -5.39
N ALA A 44 -17.33 1.43 -4.52
CA ALA A 44 -15.99 0.95 -4.84
C ALA A 44 -15.43 0.16 -3.64
N VAL A 45 -14.22 -0.36 -3.77
CA VAL A 45 -13.51 -1.01 -2.66
C VAL A 45 -12.08 -0.50 -2.55
N VAL A 46 -11.51 -0.50 -1.34
CA VAL A 46 -10.10 -0.20 -1.07
C VAL A 46 -9.39 -1.50 -0.76
N ARG A 47 -8.40 -1.84 -1.57
CA ARG A 47 -7.46 -2.93 -1.32
C ARG A 47 -6.27 -2.39 -0.54
N PRO A 48 -6.06 -2.78 0.73
CA PRO A 48 -4.89 -2.37 1.47
C PRO A 48 -3.60 -2.79 0.77
N ALA A 49 -2.51 -2.04 1.01
CA ALA A 49 -1.19 -2.52 0.64
C ALA A 49 -0.95 -3.88 1.29
N PRO A 50 -0.32 -4.85 0.61
CA PRO A 50 0.20 -6.03 1.30
C PRO A 50 1.25 -5.53 2.30
N LEU A 51 0.86 -5.46 3.58
CA LEU A 51 1.75 -5.09 4.68
C LEU A 51 2.81 -6.18 4.93
N HIS A 52 2.53 -7.40 4.50
CA HIS A 52 3.52 -8.45 4.33
C HIS A 52 4.54 -8.00 3.27
N GLY A 53 5.79 -7.81 3.65
CA GLY A 53 6.86 -7.41 2.75
C GLY A 53 7.11 -5.91 2.60
N ALA A 54 6.42 -5.03 3.35
CA ALA A 54 6.79 -3.61 3.38
C ALA A 54 8.12 -3.40 4.10
N LEU A 55 8.29 -4.07 5.25
CA LEU A 55 9.58 -4.14 5.95
C LEU A 55 10.64 -4.84 5.10
N ASP A 56 10.30 -5.96 4.45
CA ASP A 56 11.25 -6.70 3.61
C ASP A 56 11.73 -5.86 2.42
N ARG A 57 10.85 -5.06 1.80
CA ARG A 57 11.23 -4.12 0.73
C ARG A 57 12.12 -2.98 1.22
N LEU A 58 11.91 -2.49 2.45
CA LEU A 58 12.80 -1.51 3.07
C LEU A 58 14.18 -2.14 3.34
N ILE A 59 14.21 -3.36 3.87
CA ILE A 59 15.44 -4.13 4.10
C ILE A 59 16.18 -4.36 2.77
N GLU A 60 15.51 -4.85 1.73
CA GLU A 60 16.10 -5.06 0.39
C GLU A 60 16.61 -3.76 -0.25
N SER A 61 16.00 -2.62 0.06
CA SER A 61 16.47 -1.32 -0.42
C SER A 61 17.78 -0.92 0.26
N VAL A 62 17.86 -1.09 1.58
CA VAL A 62 19.08 -0.85 2.37
C VAL A 62 20.20 -1.80 1.95
N GLU A 63 19.92 -3.10 1.84
CA GLU A 63 20.94 -4.09 1.46
C GLU A 63 21.53 -3.81 0.07
N ARG A 64 20.73 -3.32 -0.87
CA ARG A 64 21.20 -2.88 -2.19
C ARG A 64 22.07 -1.63 -2.14
N GLU A 65 21.74 -0.68 -1.25
CA GLU A 65 22.53 0.55 -1.09
C GLU A 65 23.91 0.28 -0.50
N PHE A 66 24.00 -0.64 0.47
CA PHE A 66 25.25 -0.96 1.15
C PHE A 66 26.02 -2.13 0.52
N GLY A 67 25.40 -2.88 -0.41
CA GLY A 67 26.05 -4.00 -1.11
C GLY A 67 26.30 -5.24 -0.24
N SER A 68 25.67 -5.33 0.93
CA SER A 68 25.78 -6.47 1.85
C SER A 68 24.49 -6.67 2.64
N PRO A 69 24.21 -7.89 3.13
CA PRO A 69 23.07 -8.17 3.99
C PRO A 69 23.03 -7.28 5.23
N LEU A 70 21.84 -6.87 5.67
CA LEU A 70 21.65 -5.94 6.78
C LEU A 70 22.20 -6.53 8.09
N ALA A 71 22.17 -7.86 8.22
CA ALA A 71 22.77 -8.60 9.33
C ALA A 71 24.30 -8.41 9.40
N GLU A 72 24.97 -8.27 8.26
CA GLU A 72 26.42 -8.23 8.11
C GLU A 72 27.00 -6.80 8.17
N LEU A 73 26.14 -5.77 8.11
CA LEU A 73 26.57 -4.38 8.25
C LEU A 73 27.24 -4.12 9.61
N GLY A 74 28.35 -3.38 9.55
CA GLY A 74 29.03 -2.84 10.72
C GLY A 74 28.15 -1.86 11.49
N ARG A 75 28.52 -1.56 12.74
CA ARG A 75 27.72 -0.69 13.62
C ARG A 75 27.49 0.71 13.02
N GLU A 76 28.49 1.24 12.32
CA GLU A 76 28.42 2.55 11.66
C GLU A 76 27.47 2.53 10.46
N ASP A 77 27.46 1.47 9.65
CA ASP A 77 26.58 1.37 8.48
C ASP A 77 25.12 1.10 8.86
N LYS A 78 24.88 0.30 9.91
CA LYS A 78 23.53 0.11 10.47
C LYS A 78 22.91 1.41 10.97
N GLN A 79 23.72 2.35 11.49
CA GLN A 79 23.24 3.66 11.95
C GLN A 79 22.94 4.63 10.81
N ARG A 80 23.49 4.42 9.61
CA ARG A 80 23.22 5.24 8.42
C ARG A 80 21.97 4.79 7.67
N ALA A 81 21.49 3.57 7.92
CA ALA A 81 20.35 2.96 7.25
C ALA A 81 18.97 3.26 7.88
N ILE A 82 18.94 3.95 9.03
CA ILE A 82 17.73 4.34 9.81
C ILE A 82 17.72 5.85 10.04
#